data_AF-A0A370NK25-F1
#
_entry.id   AF-A0A370NK25-F1
#
_cell.length_a   1.000
_cell.length_b   1.000
_cell.length_c   1.000
_cell.angle_alpha   90.00
_cell.angle_beta   90.00
_cell.angle_gamma   90.00
#
_symmetry.space_group_name_H-M   'P 1'
#
loop_
_entity.id
_entity.type
_entity.pdbx_description
1 polymer ?
#
loop_
_entity_poly.entity_id
_entity_poly.type
_entity_poly.pdbx_seq_one_letter_code
_entity_poly.pdbx_strand_id
1 'polypeptide(L)'
;MHTTRHASLRGLRRYPTAARPGRSRRTILVALLLLIGYAAADLFWPWHRDLSRFDLIATGTLETRMWRSYYDRRPVSLFLELAQTLRTQYRFPWLRSYVGAYYGASAAFTFKEGKQRSDYEKALSALRTYFTLIHNTGDRNFDMARTTRLELEWWIVHREHDRYGPDALTNACAEAAVSLYMVSANATREHGRLRAQAMLLRDAHAEAGDMTDADWAIIESMLHQSYQSLSHAVSSLPPRKAGRELRGGRRFVEQGTATFPPQGGSPG
;
A
#
# COMPACT_ATOMS: atom_id res chain seq x y z
N MET A 1 -75.05 28.93 -62.40
CA MET A 1 -74.24 28.04 -63.28
C MET A 1 -72.86 27.91 -62.67
N HIS A 2 -72.36 26.66 -62.55
CA HIS A 2 -70.97 26.16 -62.37
C HIS A 2 -69.87 27.19 -62.04
N THR A 3 -68.93 27.02 -61.12
CA THR A 3 -68.03 25.91 -60.68
C THR A 3 -67.14 26.58 -59.59
N THR A 4 -66.51 25.98 -58.57
CA THR A 4 -65.50 24.92 -58.56
C THR A 4 -65.18 24.57 -57.09
N ARG A 5 -65.01 23.28 -56.81
CA ARG A 5 -64.41 22.75 -55.57
C ARG A 5 -62.94 23.17 -55.43
N HIS A 6 -62.49 23.43 -54.21
CA HIS A 6 -61.17 23.00 -53.77
C HIS A 6 -61.22 22.48 -52.34
N ALA A 7 -61.12 21.15 -52.21
CA ALA A 7 -60.69 20.49 -51.00
C ALA A 7 -59.17 20.29 -51.09
N SER A 8 -58.42 20.72 -50.08
CA SER A 8 -57.04 20.26 -49.82
C SER A 8 -56.60 20.75 -48.45
N LEU A 9 -55.86 20.05 -47.59
CA LEU A 9 -55.53 18.66 -47.34
C LEU A 9 -54.78 18.74 -45.99
N ARG A 10 -55.04 17.76 -45.11
CA ARG A 10 -54.08 17.21 -44.13
C ARG A 10 -53.62 18.11 -42.98
N GLY A 11 -54.35 17.99 -41.88
CA GLY A 11 -53.70 17.94 -40.57
C GLY A 11 -52.77 16.72 -40.49
N LEU A 12 -51.51 16.97 -40.13
CA LEU A 12 -50.64 15.96 -39.53
C LEU A 12 -50.12 16.55 -38.22
N ARG A 13 -50.96 16.43 -37.18
CA ARG A 13 -50.54 16.62 -35.81
C ARG A 13 -49.56 15.47 -35.49
N ARG A 14 -48.26 15.74 -35.57
CA ARG A 14 -47.23 14.81 -35.11
C ARG A 14 -47.46 14.58 -33.61
N TYR A 15 -47.98 13.41 -33.25
CA TYR A 15 -47.93 12.97 -31.87
C TYR A 15 -46.45 12.79 -31.49
N PRO A 16 -45.97 13.38 -30.39
CA PRO A 16 -44.66 13.02 -29.87
C PRO A 16 -44.71 11.54 -29.48
N THR A 17 -43.92 10.72 -30.15
CA THR A 17 -43.66 9.33 -29.75
C THR A 17 -43.16 9.35 -28.31
N ALA A 18 -44.01 8.90 -27.38
CA ALA A 18 -43.61 8.69 -26.00
C ALA A 18 -42.41 7.72 -25.99
N ALA A 19 -41.23 8.25 -25.66
CA ALA A 19 -40.02 7.44 -25.50
C ALA A 19 -40.31 6.37 -24.44
N ARG A 20 -40.24 5.09 -24.83
CA ARG A 20 -40.54 3.94 -23.95
C ARG A 20 -39.66 3.99 -22.69
N PRO A 21 -40.20 4.30 -21.50
CA PRO A 21 -39.40 4.58 -20.30
C PRO A 21 -38.84 3.32 -19.61
N GLY A 22 -39.19 2.12 -20.07
CA GLY A 22 -38.87 0.86 -19.39
C GLY A 22 -37.52 0.23 -19.75
N ARG A 23 -37.03 0.39 -20.99
CA ARG A 23 -35.77 -0.27 -21.44
C ARG A 23 -34.55 0.44 -20.87
N SER A 24 -34.56 1.78 -20.84
CA SER A 24 -33.51 2.61 -20.26
C SER A 24 -33.38 2.43 -18.74
N ARG A 25 -34.50 2.38 -18.00
CA ARG A 25 -34.48 2.13 -16.55
C ARG A 25 -33.91 0.76 -16.20
N ARG A 26 -34.29 -0.30 -16.94
CA ARG A 26 -33.73 -1.64 -16.73
C ARG A 26 -32.24 -1.71 -17.07
N THR A 27 -31.79 -1.07 -18.14
CA THR A 27 -30.35 -1.03 -18.47
C THR A 27 -29.55 -0.24 -17.43
N ILE A 28 -30.08 0.88 -16.92
CA ILE A 28 -29.44 1.64 -15.84
C ILE A 28 -29.34 0.79 -14.57
N LEU A 29 -30.41 0.10 -14.18
CA LEU A 29 -30.39 -0.78 -13.00
C LEU A 29 -29.39 -1.93 -13.15
N VAL A 30 -29.31 -2.57 -14.32
CA VAL A 30 -28.31 -3.62 -14.58
C VAL A 30 -26.90 -3.04 -14.52
N ALA A 31 -26.66 -1.88 -15.13
CA ALA A 31 -25.36 -1.22 -15.07
C ALA A 31 -24.95 -0.86 -13.64
N LEU A 32 -25.89 -0.37 -12.82
CA LEU A 32 -25.66 -0.09 -11.40
C LEU A 32 -25.35 -1.36 -10.61
N LEU A 33 -26.08 -2.46 -10.83
CA LEU A 33 -25.81 -3.74 -10.18
C LEU A 33 -24.44 -4.30 -10.57
N LEU A 34 -24.05 -4.18 -11.83
CA LEU A 34 -22.71 -4.58 -12.28
C LEU A 34 -21.62 -3.72 -11.65
N LEU A 35 -21.84 -2.40 -11.53
CA LEU A 35 -20.90 -1.49 -10.89
C LEU A 35 -20.77 -1.76 -9.38
N ILE A 36 -21.89 -2.03 -8.69
CA ILE A 36 -21.90 -2.43 -7.28
C ILE A 36 -21.20 -3.78 -7.11
N GLY A 37 -21.48 -4.75 -7.98
CA GLY A 37 -20.84 -6.07 -7.98
C GLY A 37 -19.33 -5.96 -8.21
N TYR A 38 -18.90 -5.14 -9.15
CA TYR A 38 -17.49 -4.83 -9.39
C TYR A 38 -16.85 -4.17 -8.15
N ALA A 39 -17.51 -3.17 -7.56
CA ALA A 39 -17.01 -2.49 -6.38
C ALA A 39 -16.87 -3.44 -5.18
N ALA A 40 -17.85 -4.33 -4.98
CA ALA A 40 -17.80 -5.34 -3.94
C ALA A 40 -16.66 -6.36 -4.20
N ALA A 41 -16.47 -6.80 -5.45
CA ALA A 41 -15.38 -7.71 -5.81
C ALA A 41 -14.00 -7.04 -5.63
N ASP A 42 -13.83 -5.78 -6.02
CA ASP A 42 -12.59 -5.03 -5.83
C ASP A 42 -12.26 -4.87 -4.33
N LEU A 43 -13.26 -4.51 -3.51
CA LEU A 43 -13.09 -4.15 -2.10
C LEU A 43 -13.07 -5.33 -1.13
N PHE A 44 -13.73 -6.45 -1.42
CA PHE A 44 -13.90 -7.56 -0.46
C PHE A 44 -13.31 -8.89 -0.94
N TRP A 45 -12.96 -9.03 -2.22
CA TRP A 45 -12.39 -10.30 -2.68
C TRP A 45 -10.99 -10.54 -2.09
N PRO A 46 -10.70 -11.77 -1.62
CA PRO A 46 -9.41 -12.15 -1.03
C PRO A 46 -8.39 -12.43 -2.12
N TRP A 47 -7.94 -11.36 -2.80
CA TRP A 47 -6.85 -11.44 -3.76
C TRP A 47 -5.56 -11.83 -3.04
N HIS A 48 -4.88 -12.89 -3.48
CA HIS A 48 -3.53 -13.21 -3.03
C HIS A 48 -2.51 -12.61 -3.99
N ARG A 49 -1.64 -11.71 -3.51
CA ARG A 49 -0.64 -11.04 -4.32
C ARG A 49 0.75 -11.26 -3.76
N ASP A 50 1.66 -11.60 -4.67
CA ASP A 50 3.08 -11.70 -4.38
C ASP A 50 3.66 -10.30 -4.10
N LEU A 51 3.91 -9.99 -2.83
CA LEU A 51 4.47 -8.70 -2.42
C LEU A 51 5.94 -8.56 -2.83
N SER A 52 6.61 -9.64 -3.25
CA SER A 52 7.99 -9.58 -3.76
C SER A 52 8.07 -9.03 -5.18
N ARG A 53 6.94 -9.03 -5.91
CA ARG A 53 6.87 -8.63 -7.32
C ARG A 53 6.28 -7.25 -7.45
N PHE A 54 7.16 -6.28 -7.64
CA PHE A 54 6.80 -4.90 -7.94
C PHE A 54 7.78 -4.31 -8.96
N ASP A 55 7.36 -3.24 -9.63
CA ASP A 55 8.22 -2.45 -10.49
C ASP A 55 9.08 -1.52 -9.63
N LEU A 56 10.35 -1.88 -9.46
CA LEU A 56 11.31 -1.18 -8.62
C LEU A 56 11.60 0.25 -9.11
N ILE A 57 11.64 0.48 -10.43
CA ILE A 57 11.91 1.81 -10.99
C ILE A 57 10.66 2.68 -10.84
N ALA A 58 9.50 2.16 -11.24
CA ALA A 58 8.25 2.91 -11.11
C ALA A 58 7.93 3.25 -9.65
N THR A 59 8.26 2.37 -8.70
CA THR A 59 8.06 2.64 -7.27
C THR A 59 8.98 3.75 -6.75
N GLY A 60 10.27 3.76 -7.13
CA GLY A 60 11.18 4.85 -6.77
C GLY A 60 10.79 6.19 -7.38
N THR A 61 10.36 6.20 -8.65
CA THR A 61 9.82 7.41 -9.30
C THR A 61 8.56 7.93 -8.60
N LEU A 62 7.61 7.04 -8.28
CA LEU A 62 6.37 7.43 -7.60
C LEU A 62 6.61 7.96 -6.21
N GLU A 63 7.53 7.36 -5.46
CA GLU A 63 7.88 7.87 -4.14
C GLU A 63 8.54 9.24 -4.21
N THR A 64 9.45 9.47 -5.15
CA THR A 64 10.05 10.80 -5.39
C THR A 64 8.98 11.84 -5.67
N ARG A 65 8.04 11.52 -6.58
CA ARG A 65 6.91 12.40 -6.90
C ARG A 65 6.03 12.67 -5.68
N MET A 66 5.76 11.63 -4.89
CA MET A 66 4.98 11.73 -3.66
C MET A 66 5.64 12.68 -2.66
N TRP A 67 6.96 12.59 -2.48
CA TRP A 67 7.73 13.51 -1.64
C TRP A 67 7.64 14.95 -2.17
N ARG A 68 7.84 15.14 -3.47
CA ARG A 68 7.71 16.46 -4.11
C ARG A 68 6.31 17.05 -3.90
N SER A 69 5.25 16.29 -4.17
CA SER A 69 3.86 16.71 -3.94
C SER A 69 3.56 17.04 -2.46
N TYR A 70 4.13 16.27 -1.53
CA TYR A 70 3.97 16.50 -0.10
C TYR A 70 4.57 17.84 0.33
N TYR A 71 5.79 18.14 -0.12
CA TYR A 71 6.49 19.38 0.22
C TYR A 71 5.99 20.60 -0.55
N ASP A 72 5.61 20.43 -1.83
CA ASP A 72 4.95 21.46 -2.65
C ASP A 72 3.50 21.75 -2.20
N ARG A 73 3.00 21.06 -1.18
CA ARG A 73 1.62 21.19 -0.66
C ARG A 73 0.56 20.94 -1.74
N ARG A 74 0.72 19.88 -2.53
CA ARG A 74 -0.23 19.42 -3.57
C ARG A 74 -1.01 18.18 -3.10
N PRO A 75 -2.04 18.34 -2.24
CA PRO A 75 -2.70 17.21 -1.58
C PRO A 75 -3.43 16.26 -2.55
N VAL A 76 -4.01 16.80 -3.63
CA VAL A 76 -4.70 15.97 -4.64
C VAL A 76 -3.70 15.11 -5.40
N SER A 77 -2.59 15.70 -5.85
CA SER A 77 -1.50 14.96 -6.51
C SER A 77 -0.94 13.90 -5.57
N LEU A 78 -0.64 14.27 -4.32
CA LEU A 78 -0.17 13.36 -3.28
C LEU A 78 -1.11 12.15 -3.11
N PHE A 79 -2.43 12.39 -3.01
CA PHE A 79 -3.41 11.32 -2.86
C PHE A 79 -3.45 10.38 -4.07
N LEU A 80 -3.45 10.93 -5.28
CA LEU A 80 -3.45 10.13 -6.52
C LEU A 80 -2.14 9.34 -6.68
N GLU A 81 -1.01 9.93 -6.30
CA GLU A 81 0.30 9.28 -6.30
C GLU A 81 0.36 8.15 -5.27
N LEU A 82 -0.21 8.33 -4.08
CA LEU A 82 -0.28 7.29 -3.05
C LEU A 82 -1.16 6.11 -3.51
N ALA A 83 -2.29 6.39 -4.18
CA ALA A 83 -3.10 5.35 -4.82
C ALA A 83 -2.33 4.61 -5.93
N GLN A 84 -1.55 5.34 -6.73
CA GLN A 84 -0.70 4.73 -7.76
C GLN A 84 0.44 3.89 -7.16
N THR A 85 1.04 4.31 -6.05
CA THR A 85 2.04 3.53 -5.30
C THR A 85 1.45 2.21 -4.83
N LEU A 86 0.25 2.22 -4.24
CA LEU A 86 -0.43 0.99 -3.81
C LEU A 86 -0.68 0.01 -4.97
N ARG A 87 -1.00 0.53 -6.16
CA ARG A 87 -1.17 -0.28 -7.38
C ARG A 87 0.15 -0.77 -7.97
N THR A 88 1.23 -0.03 -7.80
CA THR A 88 2.54 -0.34 -8.39
C THR A 88 3.35 -1.28 -7.51
N GLN A 89 3.40 -1.00 -6.21
CA GLN A 89 4.17 -1.75 -5.23
C GLN A 89 3.42 -2.97 -4.70
N TYR A 90 2.15 -2.80 -4.33
CA TYR A 90 1.34 -3.88 -3.72
C TYR A 90 0.31 -4.48 -4.67
N ARG A 91 0.29 -4.02 -5.93
CA ARG A 91 -0.59 -4.51 -6.98
C ARG A 91 -2.08 -4.41 -6.63
N PHE A 92 -2.45 -3.40 -5.84
CA PHE A 92 -3.83 -3.19 -5.43
C PHE A 92 -4.78 -3.03 -6.64
N PRO A 93 -6.04 -3.46 -6.51
CA PRO A 93 -7.05 -3.17 -7.50
C PRO A 93 -7.49 -1.70 -7.35
N TRP A 94 -8.28 -1.21 -8.30
CA TRP A 94 -8.42 0.24 -8.49
C TRP A 94 -9.12 0.92 -7.31
N LEU A 95 -10.26 0.40 -6.84
CA LEU A 95 -11.01 1.05 -5.77
C LEU A 95 -10.33 0.89 -4.41
N ARG A 96 -9.83 -0.31 -4.09
CA ARG A 96 -9.10 -0.57 -2.85
C ARG A 96 -7.80 0.25 -2.77
N SER A 97 -7.18 0.62 -3.91
CA SER A 97 -6.04 1.56 -3.91
C SER A 97 -6.40 2.94 -3.38
N TYR A 98 -7.60 3.46 -3.66
CA TYR A 98 -8.05 4.73 -3.11
C TYR A 98 -8.39 4.64 -1.62
N VAL A 99 -8.94 3.50 -1.18
CA VAL A 99 -9.18 3.24 0.25
C VAL A 99 -7.85 3.22 1.01
N GLY A 100 -6.86 2.48 0.52
CA GLY A 100 -5.52 2.50 1.09
C GLY A 100 -4.91 3.91 1.03
N ALA A 101 -5.12 4.64 -0.07
CA ALA A 101 -4.60 5.99 -0.22
C ALA A 101 -5.14 6.96 0.83
N TYR A 102 -6.43 6.84 1.14
CA TYR A 102 -7.07 7.61 2.19
C TYR A 102 -6.42 7.37 3.56
N TYR A 103 -6.20 6.11 3.95
CA TYR A 103 -5.58 5.80 5.23
C TYR A 103 -4.09 6.21 5.29
N GLY A 104 -3.34 6.02 4.20
CA GLY A 104 -1.95 6.47 4.11
C GLY A 104 -1.83 8.00 4.23
N ALA A 105 -2.65 8.73 3.47
CA ALA A 105 -2.68 10.20 3.54
C ALA A 105 -3.16 10.69 4.92
N SER A 106 -4.20 10.08 5.49
CA SER A 106 -4.69 10.41 6.83
C SER A 106 -3.58 10.25 7.88
N ALA A 107 -2.84 9.15 7.84
CA ALA A 107 -1.71 8.92 8.76
C ALA A 107 -0.63 10.00 8.60
N ALA A 108 -0.24 10.31 7.36
CA ALA A 108 0.78 11.31 7.08
C ALA A 108 0.36 12.71 7.53
N PHE A 109 -0.90 13.12 7.32
CA PHE A 109 -1.40 14.41 7.79
C PHE A 109 -1.51 14.48 9.31
N THR A 110 -1.99 13.42 9.97
CA THR A 110 -1.99 13.34 11.44
C THR A 110 -0.58 13.44 12.01
N PHE A 111 0.40 12.76 11.39
CA PHE A 111 1.81 12.88 11.79
C PHE A 111 2.37 14.28 11.55
N LYS A 112 2.04 14.92 10.42
CA LYS A 112 2.45 16.29 10.07
C LYS A 112 2.05 17.31 11.13
N GLU A 113 0.86 17.17 11.72
CA GLU A 113 0.33 18.09 12.72
C GLU A 113 0.92 17.89 14.13
N GLY A 114 1.47 16.72 14.41
CA GLY A 114 2.01 16.38 15.73
C GLY A 114 3.28 17.15 16.08
N LYS A 115 3.51 17.38 17.39
CA LYS A 115 4.70 18.08 17.91
C LYS A 115 5.55 17.24 18.85
N GLN A 116 4.99 16.15 19.36
CA GLN A 116 5.65 15.23 20.28
C GLN A 116 5.21 13.79 20.01
N ARG A 117 5.93 12.81 20.58
CA ARG A 117 5.70 11.39 20.33
C ARG A 117 4.26 10.93 20.53
N SER A 118 3.59 11.39 21.59
CA SER A 118 2.17 11.06 21.82
C SER A 118 1.23 11.60 20.74
N ASP A 119 1.60 12.67 20.04
CA ASP A 119 0.84 13.13 18.88
C ASP A 119 1.12 12.27 17.65
N TYR A 120 2.37 11.86 17.44
CA TYR A 120 2.77 11.00 16.33
C TYR A 120 2.05 9.66 16.40
N GLU A 121 1.89 9.10 17.60
CA GLU A 121 1.19 7.84 17.83
C GLU A 121 -0.30 7.87 17.43
N LYS A 122 -0.92 9.05 17.28
CA LYS A 122 -2.28 9.17 16.74
C LYS A 122 -2.36 8.64 15.29
N ALA A 123 -1.26 8.69 14.54
CA ALA A 123 -1.19 8.13 13.18
C ALA A 123 -1.27 6.59 13.16
N LEU A 124 -0.98 5.90 14.27
CA LEU A 124 -0.97 4.43 14.34
C LEU A 124 -2.32 3.82 13.95
N SER A 125 -3.44 4.47 14.26
CA SER A 125 -4.77 3.94 13.92
C SER A 125 -4.97 3.83 12.40
N ALA A 126 -4.62 4.90 11.68
CA ALA A 126 -4.69 4.96 10.23
C ALA A 126 -3.65 4.03 9.57
N LEU A 127 -2.41 4.03 10.07
CA LEU A 127 -1.36 3.11 9.59
C LEU A 127 -1.73 1.64 9.79
N ARG A 128 -2.31 1.29 10.94
CA ARG A 128 -2.78 -0.08 11.19
C ARG A 128 -3.79 -0.51 10.14
N THR A 129 -4.74 0.37 9.81
CA THR A 129 -5.74 0.07 8.77
C THR A 129 -5.10 -0.06 7.39
N TYR A 130 -4.16 0.83 7.07
CA TYR A 130 -3.35 0.76 5.84
C TYR A 130 -2.62 -0.58 5.69
N PHE A 131 -1.87 -1.01 6.72
CA PHE A 131 -1.14 -2.28 6.68
C PHE A 131 -2.04 -3.51 6.75
N THR A 132 -3.20 -3.43 7.41
CA THR A 132 -4.21 -4.51 7.35
C THR A 132 -4.70 -4.74 5.93
N LEU A 133 -4.90 -3.69 5.13
CA LEU A 133 -5.28 -3.83 3.71
C LEU A 133 -4.18 -4.53 2.90
N ILE A 134 -2.91 -4.21 3.17
CA ILE A 134 -1.76 -4.84 2.51
C ILE A 134 -1.65 -6.31 2.93
N HIS A 135 -1.71 -6.59 4.23
CA HIS A 135 -1.63 -7.93 4.80
C HIS A 135 -2.72 -8.86 4.24
N ASN A 136 -3.98 -8.41 4.28
CA ASN A 136 -5.14 -9.21 3.82
C ASN A 136 -5.13 -9.50 2.31
N THR A 137 -4.26 -8.86 1.54
CA THR A 137 -4.16 -9.06 0.09
C THR A 137 -2.79 -9.56 -0.36
N GLY A 138 -1.84 -9.66 0.55
CA GLY A 138 -0.50 -10.14 0.30
C GLY A 138 -0.37 -11.65 0.50
N ASP A 139 0.74 -12.21 0.03
CA ASP A 139 1.16 -13.58 0.27
C ASP A 139 2.09 -13.74 1.49
N ARG A 140 2.37 -12.61 2.19
CA ARG A 140 3.24 -12.55 3.37
C ARG A 140 2.42 -12.34 4.63
N ASN A 141 2.71 -13.16 5.65
CA ASN A 141 2.05 -13.08 6.95
C ASN A 141 2.95 -12.32 7.94
N PHE A 142 3.18 -11.04 7.68
CA PHE A 142 3.95 -10.18 8.58
C PHE A 142 3.13 -9.75 9.80
N ASP A 143 3.83 -9.37 10.88
CA ASP A 143 3.19 -8.84 12.09
C ASP A 143 2.75 -7.39 11.86
N MET A 144 1.45 -7.19 11.66
CA MET A 144 0.86 -5.87 11.41
C MET A 144 1.14 -4.86 12.52
N ALA A 145 1.15 -5.28 13.79
CA ALA A 145 1.40 -4.38 14.91
C ALA A 145 2.86 -3.92 14.93
N ARG A 146 3.79 -4.85 14.67
CA ARG A 146 5.21 -4.53 14.53
C ARG A 146 5.47 -3.64 13.32
N THR A 147 4.94 -3.98 12.14
CA THR A 147 5.13 -3.20 10.90
C THR A 147 4.59 -1.79 11.04
N THR A 148 3.40 -1.63 11.62
CA THR A 148 2.80 -0.30 11.84
C THR A 148 3.65 0.57 12.76
N ARG A 149 4.24 -0.01 13.82
CA ARG A 149 5.11 0.71 14.75
C ARG A 149 6.43 1.10 14.08
N LEU A 150 7.06 0.19 13.34
CA LEU A 150 8.33 0.47 12.65
C LEU A 150 8.17 1.46 11.50
N GLU A 151 7.02 1.45 10.82
CA GLU A 151 6.67 2.48 9.83
C GLU A 151 6.62 3.87 10.48
N LEU A 152 5.92 4.00 11.61
CA LEU A 152 5.88 5.26 12.33
C LEU A 152 7.26 5.64 12.90
N GLU A 153 8.03 4.67 13.38
CA GLU A 153 9.32 4.94 14.00
C GLU A 153 10.29 5.60 13.03
N TRP A 154 10.37 5.15 11.78
CA TRP A 154 11.24 5.82 10.81
C TRP A 154 10.80 7.25 10.53
N TRP A 155 9.48 7.55 10.54
CA TRP A 155 8.98 8.94 10.43
C TRP A 155 9.47 9.80 11.59
N ILE A 156 9.42 9.26 12.82
CA ILE A 156 9.86 9.94 14.03
C ILE A 156 11.37 10.18 14.00
N VAL A 157 12.15 9.13 13.70
CA VAL A 157 13.61 9.20 13.62
C VAL A 157 14.04 10.17 12.53
N HIS A 158 13.34 10.24 11.40
CA HIS A 158 13.61 11.23 10.35
C HIS A 158 13.34 12.66 10.85
N ARG A 159 12.16 12.91 11.41
CA ARG A 159 11.78 14.25 11.90
C ARG A 159 12.71 14.75 13.01
N GLU A 160 13.09 13.86 13.92
CA GLU A 160 13.90 14.18 15.08
C GLU A 160 15.36 13.73 14.90
N HIS A 161 15.87 13.67 13.66
CA HIS A 161 17.15 13.04 13.35
C HIS A 161 18.34 13.58 14.16
N ASP A 162 18.34 14.87 14.52
CA ASP A 162 19.33 15.51 15.39
C ASP A 162 19.46 14.86 16.79
N ARG A 163 18.40 14.17 17.25
CA ARG A 163 18.37 13.49 18.55
C ARG A 163 18.89 12.06 18.50
N TYR A 164 19.14 11.53 17.31
CA TYR A 164 19.56 10.16 17.11
C TYR A 164 20.98 10.08 16.52
N GLY A 165 21.60 8.90 16.64
CA GLY A 165 22.90 8.65 16.02
C GLY A 165 22.82 8.64 14.48
N PRO A 166 23.96 8.81 13.79
CA PRO A 166 24.03 8.96 12.33
C PRO A 166 23.43 7.77 11.54
N ASP A 167 23.46 6.56 12.11
CA ASP A 167 22.91 5.36 11.48
C ASP A 167 21.44 5.07 11.83
N ALA A 168 20.82 5.86 12.72
CA ALA A 168 19.49 5.55 13.25
C ALA A 168 18.42 5.55 12.15
N LEU A 169 18.44 6.53 11.24
CA LEU A 169 17.47 6.61 10.15
C LEU A 169 17.64 5.46 9.15
N THR A 170 18.89 5.10 8.84
CA THR A 170 19.23 3.93 8.02
C THR A 170 18.63 2.66 8.61
N ASN A 171 18.84 2.44 9.91
CA ASN A 171 18.35 1.27 10.61
C ASN A 171 16.82 1.25 10.67
N ALA A 172 16.19 2.38 10.99
CA ALA A 172 14.73 2.48 11.05
C ALA A 172 14.07 2.17 9.69
N CYS A 173 14.61 2.70 8.59
CA CYS A 173 14.14 2.38 7.25
C CYS A 173 14.34 0.89 6.89
N ALA A 174 15.50 0.33 7.23
CA ALA A 174 15.81 -1.07 6.98
C ALA A 174 14.89 -2.01 7.78
N GLU A 175 14.60 -1.69 9.05
CA GLU A 175 13.71 -2.45 9.92
C GLU A 175 12.25 -2.39 9.49
N ALA A 176 11.78 -1.23 9.02
CA ALA A 176 10.45 -1.10 8.41
C ALA A 176 10.32 -2.07 7.22
N ALA A 177 11.31 -2.10 6.32
CA ALA A 177 11.33 -3.04 5.19
C ALA A 177 11.41 -4.51 5.65
N VAL A 178 12.25 -4.84 6.64
CA VAL A 178 12.31 -6.19 7.25
C VAL A 178 10.96 -6.63 7.76
N SER A 179 10.25 -5.75 8.46
CA SER A 179 8.97 -6.10 9.07
C SER A 179 7.90 -6.43 8.04
N LEU A 180 7.84 -5.67 6.94
CA LEU A 180 6.86 -5.86 5.87
C LEU A 180 7.19 -7.04 4.96
N TYR A 181 8.46 -7.12 4.54
CA TYR A 181 8.90 -8.10 3.57
C TYR A 181 9.47 -9.38 4.20
N MET A 182 9.61 -9.48 5.51
CA MET A 182 10.10 -10.71 6.18
C MET A 182 11.46 -11.19 5.63
N VAL A 183 12.34 -10.26 5.28
CA VAL A 183 13.73 -10.50 4.85
C VAL A 183 14.69 -10.17 6.00
N SER A 184 15.97 -10.53 5.87
CA SER A 184 16.96 -10.21 6.90
C SER A 184 17.30 -8.72 6.94
N ALA A 185 17.67 -8.19 8.11
CA ALA A 185 18.13 -6.81 8.27
C ALA A 185 19.37 -6.50 7.42
N ASN A 186 20.28 -7.46 7.27
CA ASN A 186 21.45 -7.28 6.42
C ASN A 186 21.05 -7.11 4.94
N ALA A 187 20.00 -7.80 4.49
CA ALA A 187 19.53 -7.72 3.11
C ALA A 187 18.85 -6.38 2.78
N THR A 188 18.29 -5.68 3.76
CA THR A 188 17.61 -4.37 3.57
C THR A 188 18.46 -3.18 3.99
N ARG A 189 19.68 -3.41 4.49
CA ARG A 189 20.55 -2.33 4.98
C ARG A 189 20.82 -1.28 3.90
N GLU A 190 21.12 -1.72 2.68
CA GLU A 190 21.40 -0.82 1.56
C GLU A 190 20.15 -0.05 1.11
N HIS A 191 19.00 -0.72 1.06
CA HIS A 191 17.71 -0.05 0.85
C HIS A 191 17.47 1.06 1.89
N GLY A 192 17.66 0.77 3.17
CA GLY A 192 17.50 1.73 4.26
C GLY A 192 18.50 2.88 4.18
N ARG A 193 19.77 2.59 3.87
CA ARG A 193 20.84 3.59 3.74
C ARG A 193 20.52 4.60 2.63
N LEU A 194 20.14 4.11 1.46
CA LEU A 194 19.82 4.98 0.31
C LEU A 194 18.58 5.86 0.57
N ARG A 195 17.56 5.34 1.25
CA ARG A 195 16.39 6.14 1.68
C ARG A 195 16.79 7.23 2.66
N ALA A 196 17.55 6.87 3.69
CA ALA A 196 18.02 7.82 4.70
C ALA A 196 18.85 8.94 4.07
N GLN A 197 19.78 8.60 3.18
CA GLN A 197 20.59 9.62 2.50
C GLN A 197 19.75 10.50 1.58
N ALA A 198 18.76 9.96 0.87
CA ALA A 198 17.86 10.75 0.04
C ALA A 198 17.04 11.75 0.88
N MET A 199 16.56 11.33 2.06
CA MET A 199 15.84 12.20 3.00
C MET A 199 16.73 13.32 3.55
N LEU A 200 17.94 12.98 4.01
CA LEU A 200 18.89 13.95 4.56
C LEU A 200 19.38 14.94 3.50
N LEU A 201 19.62 14.47 2.26
CA LEU A 201 19.96 15.36 1.14
C LEU A 201 18.85 16.39 0.91
N ARG A 202 17.59 15.92 0.85
CA ARG A 202 16.43 16.80 0.68
C ARG A 202 16.35 17.84 1.80
N ASP A 203 16.56 17.43 3.05
CA ASP A 203 16.46 18.34 4.19
C ASP A 203 17.57 19.39 4.16
N ALA A 204 18.82 18.98 3.90
CA ALA A 204 19.96 19.89 3.78
C ALA A 204 19.78 20.94 2.66
N HIS A 205 19.30 20.52 1.48
CA HIS A 205 19.05 21.46 0.37
C HIS A 205 17.86 22.39 0.66
N ALA A 206 16.80 21.87 1.29
CA ALA A 206 15.66 22.69 1.70
C ALA A 206 16.05 23.74 2.75
N GLU A 207 16.96 23.42 3.68
CA GLU A 207 17.53 24.38 4.63
C GLU A 207 18.42 25.43 3.96
N ALA A 208 19.15 25.04 2.90
CA ALA A 208 20.00 25.93 2.12
C ALA A 208 19.23 26.91 1.21
N GLY A 209 17.93 26.68 0.98
CA GLY A 209 17.01 27.70 0.46
C GLY A 209 16.22 27.33 -0.80
N ASP A 210 16.49 26.22 -1.49
CA ASP A 210 15.59 25.67 -2.51
C ASP A 210 15.93 24.21 -2.89
N MET A 211 14.96 23.50 -3.47
CA MET A 211 15.11 22.19 -4.09
C MET A 211 15.00 22.32 -5.61
N THR A 212 16.10 22.14 -6.33
CA THR A 212 16.10 22.21 -7.80
C THR A 212 15.60 20.91 -8.44
N ASP A 213 15.25 20.96 -9.73
CA ASP A 213 14.93 19.73 -10.49
C ASP A 213 16.14 18.77 -10.57
N ALA A 214 17.37 19.29 -10.53
CA ALA A 214 18.57 18.47 -10.47
C ALA A 214 18.70 17.74 -9.13
N ASP A 215 18.39 18.40 -8.01
CA ASP A 215 18.37 17.77 -6.68
C ASP A 215 17.32 16.66 -6.61
N TRP A 216 16.13 16.90 -7.18
CA TRP A 216 15.09 15.87 -7.29
C TRP A 216 15.53 14.68 -8.15
N ALA A 217 16.28 14.89 -9.23
CA ALA A 217 16.82 13.81 -10.05
C ALA A 217 17.85 12.96 -9.29
N ILE A 218 18.66 13.57 -8.41
CA ILE A 218 19.58 12.85 -7.53
C ILE A 218 18.79 11.97 -6.55
N ILE A 219 17.79 12.54 -5.87
CA ILE A 219 16.90 11.80 -4.96
C ILE A 219 16.22 10.63 -5.68
N GLU A 220 15.71 10.86 -6.90
CA GLU A 220 15.07 9.81 -7.69
C GLU A 220 16.03 8.66 -7.99
N SER A 221 17.27 8.96 -8.39
CA SER A 221 18.29 7.95 -8.64
C SER A 221 18.61 7.13 -7.38
N MET A 222 18.67 7.78 -6.22
CA MET A 222 18.90 7.10 -4.93
C MET A 222 17.72 6.18 -4.58
N LEU A 223 16.48 6.62 -4.82
CA LEU A 223 15.30 5.81 -4.60
C LEU A 223 15.19 4.65 -5.60
N HIS A 224 15.59 4.82 -6.87
CA HIS A 224 15.70 3.70 -7.82
C HIS A 224 16.67 2.63 -7.31
N GLN A 225 17.88 3.03 -6.91
CA GLN A 225 18.88 2.11 -6.35
C GLN A 225 18.37 1.44 -5.06
N SER A 226 17.67 2.20 -4.22
CA SER A 226 17.08 1.69 -2.99
C SER A 226 16.05 0.60 -3.26
N TYR A 227 15.14 0.80 -4.21
CA TYR A 227 14.15 -0.21 -4.59
C TYR A 227 14.75 -1.38 -5.37
N GLN A 228 15.82 -1.17 -6.11
CA GLN A 228 16.59 -2.25 -6.72
C GLN A 228 17.19 -3.17 -5.64
N SER A 229 17.84 -2.60 -4.63
CA SER A 229 18.37 -3.33 -3.49
C SER A 229 17.28 -4.14 -2.77
N LEU A 230 16.12 -3.51 -2.50
CA LEU A 230 14.99 -4.21 -1.89
C LEU A 230 14.46 -5.34 -2.79
N SER A 231 14.31 -5.10 -4.08
CA SER A 231 13.83 -6.11 -5.04
C SER A 231 14.72 -7.36 -5.05
N HIS A 232 16.04 -7.17 -5.02
CA HIS A 232 16.99 -8.27 -4.89
C HIS A 232 16.81 -9.04 -3.57
N ALA A 233 16.69 -8.31 -2.45
CA ALA A 233 16.49 -8.91 -1.14
C ALA A 233 15.21 -9.76 -1.09
N VAL A 234 14.08 -9.24 -1.59
CA VAL A 234 12.79 -9.94 -1.51
C VAL A 234 12.66 -11.10 -2.49
N SER A 235 13.35 -11.05 -3.63
CA SER A 235 13.36 -12.10 -4.64
C SER A 235 14.28 -13.27 -4.28
N SER A 236 15.24 -13.05 -3.39
CA SER A 236 16.14 -14.10 -2.90
C SER A 236 15.51 -15.07 -1.90
N LEU A 237 14.29 -14.78 -1.42
CA LEU A 237 13.54 -15.68 -0.55
C LEU A 237 13.09 -16.92 -1.33
N PRO A 238 13.30 -18.15 -0.81
CA PRO A 238 12.82 -19.34 -1.47
C PRO A 238 11.29 -19.29 -1.60
N PRO A 239 10.71 -19.72 -2.73
CA PRO A 239 9.26 -19.78 -2.89
C PRO A 239 8.68 -20.65 -1.78
N ARG A 240 7.67 -20.13 -1.06
CA ARG A 240 6.95 -20.90 -0.06
C ARG A 240 6.41 -22.17 -0.73
N LYS A 241 6.88 -23.35 -0.29
CA LYS A 241 6.21 -24.61 -0.62
C LYS A 241 4.77 -24.48 -0.10
N ALA A 242 3.80 -24.39 -1.01
CA ALA A 242 2.40 -24.51 -0.66
C ALA A 242 2.26 -25.76 0.21
N GLY A 243 1.70 -25.60 1.41
CA GLY A 243 1.61 -26.65 2.40
C GLY A 243 1.02 -27.91 1.79
N ARG A 244 1.87 -28.92 1.59
CA ARG A 244 1.43 -30.30 1.48
C ARG A 244 1.02 -30.70 2.90
N GLU A 245 -0.16 -30.24 3.34
CA GLU A 245 -0.77 -30.78 4.54
C GLU A 245 -1.04 -32.26 4.28
N LEU A 246 -0.37 -33.04 5.11
CA LEU A 246 -0.38 -34.48 5.14
C LEU A 246 -1.81 -34.94 5.38
N ARG A 247 -2.45 -35.44 4.31
CA ARG A 247 -3.59 -36.35 4.40
C ARG A 247 -3.05 -37.68 4.95
N GLY A 248 -2.81 -37.72 6.26
CA GLY A 248 -2.25 -38.85 6.99
C GLY A 248 -3.00 -39.02 8.30
N GLY A 249 -4.29 -39.32 8.21
CA GLY A 249 -5.06 -39.74 9.38
C GLY A 249 -4.54 -41.08 9.90
N ARG A 250 -4.15 -41.10 11.17
CA ARG A 250 -4.57 -42.14 12.12
C ARG A 250 -4.25 -41.70 13.55
N ARG A 251 -5.32 -41.54 14.33
CA ARG A 251 -5.28 -41.65 15.79
C ARG A 251 -4.79 -43.06 16.13
N PHE A 252 -3.85 -43.16 17.06
CA PHE A 252 -3.82 -44.28 17.99
C PHE A 252 -3.43 -43.73 19.36
N VAL A 253 -4.34 -43.92 20.30
CA VAL A 253 -4.20 -43.74 21.74
C VAL A 253 -3.84 -45.12 22.28
N GLU A 254 -2.78 -45.22 23.09
CA GLU A 254 -2.60 -46.11 24.26
C GLU A 254 -1.16 -45.96 24.77
N GLN A 255 -0.97 -45.36 25.95
CA GLN A 255 -0.73 -46.00 27.26
C GLN A 255 0.61 -46.71 27.39
N GLY A 256 1.42 -46.31 28.38
CA GLY A 256 2.63 -47.03 28.77
C GLY A 256 3.61 -46.25 29.66
N THR A 257 3.23 -46.08 30.93
CA THR A 257 4.07 -46.12 32.15
C THR A 257 5.51 -45.57 32.18
N ALA A 258 5.71 -44.73 33.19
CA ALA A 258 6.93 -44.17 33.75
C ALA A 258 8.11 -45.14 33.95
N THR A 259 9.34 -44.62 33.81
CA THR A 259 10.45 -44.93 34.73
C THR A 259 11.52 -43.83 34.68
N PHE A 260 11.74 -43.16 35.82
CA PHE A 260 12.93 -42.34 36.12
C PHE A 260 14.08 -43.26 36.54
N PRO A 261 15.35 -42.97 36.18
CA PRO A 261 16.50 -43.47 36.91
C PRO A 261 17.09 -42.41 37.88
N PRO A 262 17.77 -42.83 38.95
CA PRO A 262 18.05 -42.03 40.13
C PRO A 262 19.32 -41.16 40.00
N GLN A 263 19.35 -40.08 40.80
CA GLN A 263 20.57 -39.36 41.14
C GLN A 263 21.48 -40.21 42.03
N GLY A 264 22.79 -40.12 41.81
CA GLY A 264 23.78 -40.55 42.80
C GLY A 264 25.22 -40.59 42.29
N GLY A 265 26.07 -39.72 42.85
CA GLY A 265 27.47 -40.03 43.12
C GLY A 265 28.55 -39.30 42.31
N SER A 266 29.06 -38.17 42.84
CA SER A 266 30.49 -37.83 42.75
C SER A 266 31.27 -38.78 43.69
N PRO A 267 32.51 -39.19 43.33
CA PRO A 267 33.68 -38.39 43.75
C PRO A 267 34.84 -38.38 42.73
N GLY A 268 35.67 -37.34 42.82
CA GLY A 268 36.90 -37.15 42.04
C GLY A 268 37.31 -35.70 42.02
#